data_AF-X0Z6R5-F1
#
_entry.id   AF-X0Z6R5-F1
#
_cell.length_a   1.000
_cell.length_b   1.000
_cell.length_c   1.000
_cell.angle_alpha   90.00
_cell.angle_beta   90.00
_cell.angle_gamma   90.00
#
_symmetry.space_group_name_H-M   'P 1'
#
loop_
_entity.id
_entity.type
_entity.pdbx_description
1 polymer ?
#
loop_
_entity_poly.entity_id
_entity_poly.type
_entity_poly.pdbx_seq_one_letter_code
_entity_poly.pdbx_strand_id
1 'polypeptide(L)'
;ELRIESRNTFITNFNKILNTLNRDRRHFLGIFLKSAGTMGEVRGQQLFLKGQYKEQVLNRLIENYTKTYVLCNICNKPDTQIQREGKKLYLKCTACGAREEIKEK
;
A
#
# COMPACT_ATOMS: atom_id res chain seq x y z
N GLU A 1 -7.32 2.22 12.45
CA GLU A 1 -8.39 1.64 13.28
C GLU A 1 -8.65 0.21 12.82
N LEU A 2 -8.61 -0.71 13.77
CA LEU A 2 -8.78 -2.13 13.52
C LEU A 2 -9.96 -2.63 14.32
N ARG A 3 -10.87 -3.33 13.63
CA ARG A 3 -11.97 -4.06 14.23
C ARG A 3 -11.76 -5.54 13.98
N ILE A 4 -11.69 -6.33 15.05
CA ILE A 4 -11.56 -7.78 14.96
C ILE A 4 -12.93 -8.36 15.20
N GLU A 5 -13.43 -9.18 14.27
CA GLU A 5 -14.67 -9.93 14.46
C GLU A 5 -14.40 -11.42 14.31
N SER A 6 -14.70 -12.17 15.37
CA SER A 6 -14.47 -13.61 15.47
C SER A 6 -13.02 -14.01 15.18
N ARG A 7 -12.69 -14.25 13.91
CA ARG A 7 -11.34 -14.62 13.42
C ARG A 7 -10.89 -13.80 12.23
N ASN A 8 -11.57 -12.70 11.92
CA ASN A 8 -11.28 -11.84 10.78
C ASN A 8 -10.92 -10.43 11.24
N THR A 9 -10.10 -9.77 10.45
CA THR A 9 -9.64 -8.41 10.74
C THR A 9 -10.24 -7.44 9.73
N PHE A 10 -10.80 -6.34 10.21
CA PHE A 10 -11.37 -5.27 9.42
C PHE A 10 -10.60 -3.99 9.66
N ILE A 11 -10.08 -3.39 8.59
CA ILE A 11 -9.44 -2.07 8.62
C ILE A 11 -10.50 -1.04 8.21
N THR A 12 -10.98 -0.26 9.18
CA THR A 12 -12.08 0.69 8.97
C THR A 12 -11.61 1.98 8.29
N ASN A 13 -10.34 2.37 8.52
CA ASN A 13 -9.73 3.58 7.98
C ASN A 13 -9.02 3.37 6.63
N PHE A 14 -9.32 2.29 5.92
CA PHE A 14 -8.63 1.93 4.68
C PHE A 14 -8.72 3.02 3.60
N ASN A 15 -9.89 3.62 3.40
CA ASN A 15 -10.06 4.75 2.47
C ASN A 15 -9.20 5.96 2.84
N LYS A 16 -9.10 6.29 4.13
CA LYS A 16 -8.25 7.40 4.59
C LYS A 16 -6.79 7.13 4.25
N ILE A 17 -6.31 5.91 4.49
CA ILE A 17 -4.95 5.49 4.16
C ILE A 17 -4.69 5.63 2.65
N LEU A 18 -5.57 5.12 1.79
CA LEU A 18 -5.41 5.25 0.34
C LEU A 18 -5.39 6.69 -0.14
N ASN A 19 -6.27 7.53 0.42
CA ASN A 19 -6.32 8.95 0.09
C ASN A 19 -5.03 9.67 0.50
N THR A 20 -4.47 9.34 1.67
CA THR A 20 -3.19 9.89 2.13
C THR A 20 -2.03 9.42 1.26
N LEU A 21 -2.02 8.15 0.83
CA LEU A 21 -0.97 7.61 -0.04
C LEU A 21 -1.10 8.10 -1.49
N ASN A 22 -2.28 8.59 -1.90
CA ASN A 22 -2.59 8.98 -3.27
C ASN A 22 -2.21 7.91 -4.30
N ARG A 23 -2.69 6.68 -4.07
CA ARG A 23 -2.38 5.49 -4.88
C ARG A 23 -3.63 4.75 -5.29
N ASP A 24 -3.52 4.05 -6.42
CA ASP A 24 -4.59 3.19 -6.91
C ASP A 24 -4.90 2.07 -5.90
N ARG A 25 -6.19 1.92 -5.60
CA ARG A 25 -6.70 0.95 -4.63
C ARG A 25 -6.32 -0.48 -5.00
N ARG A 26 -6.44 -0.87 -6.28
CA ARG A 26 -6.17 -2.23 -6.74
C ARG A 26 -4.68 -2.54 -6.66
N HIS A 27 -3.85 -1.56 -7.00
CA HIS A 27 -2.40 -1.67 -6.87
C HIS A 27 -1.96 -1.88 -5.41
N PHE A 28 -2.45 -1.04 -4.49
CA PHE A 28 -2.18 -1.21 -3.06
C PHE A 28 -2.66 -2.58 -2.55
N LEU A 29 -3.90 -2.98 -2.85
CA LEU A 29 -4.46 -4.25 -2.40
C LEU A 29 -3.66 -5.45 -2.86
N GLY A 30 -3.30 -5.52 -4.15
CA GLY A 30 -2.58 -6.67 -4.69
C GLY A 30 -1.25 -6.89 -3.97
N ILE A 31 -0.48 -5.82 -3.77
CA ILE A 31 0.81 -5.89 -3.07
C ILE A 31 0.60 -6.16 -1.58
N PHE A 32 -0.35 -5.46 -0.95
CA PHE A 32 -0.62 -5.62 0.48
C PHE A 32 -1.04 -7.04 0.82
N LEU A 33 -1.94 -7.65 0.05
CA LEU A 33 -2.38 -9.04 0.23
C LEU A 33 -1.25 -10.04 -0.03
N LYS A 34 -0.43 -9.80 -1.07
CA LYS A 34 0.78 -10.60 -1.35
C LYS A 34 1.76 -10.56 -0.17
N SER A 35 2.03 -9.37 0.39
CA SER A 35 2.94 -9.21 1.53
C SER A 35 2.35 -9.72 2.86
N ALA A 36 1.03 -9.62 3.03
CA ALA A 36 0.32 -10.15 4.21
C ALA A 36 0.16 -11.68 4.15
N GLY A 37 0.31 -12.30 2.99
CA GLY A 37 0.09 -13.73 2.79
C GLY A 37 -1.35 -14.15 3.06
N THR A 38 -2.31 -13.27 2.74
CA THR A 38 -3.72 -13.51 3.07
C THR A 38 -4.67 -13.13 1.94
N MET A 39 -5.89 -13.63 2.05
CA MET A 39 -7.00 -13.22 1.21
C MET A 39 -7.74 -12.08 1.89
N GLY A 40 -8.09 -11.07 1.10
CA GLY A 40 -8.85 -9.94 1.58
C GLY A 40 -9.59 -9.25 0.46
N GLU A 41 -10.56 -8.43 0.85
CA GLU A 41 -11.49 -7.77 -0.06
C GLU A 41 -11.89 -6.42 0.52
N VAL A 42 -12.11 -5.43 -0.35
CA VAL A 42 -12.68 -4.15 0.08
C VAL A 42 -14.19 -4.26 0.13
N ARG A 43 -14.75 -4.16 1.34
CA ARG A 43 -16.19 -4.12 1.59
C ARG A 43 -16.60 -2.68 1.88
N GLY A 44 -17.08 -1.99 0.85
CA GLY A 44 -17.46 -0.58 0.93
C GLY A 44 -16.25 0.31 1.21
N GLN A 45 -16.13 0.81 2.46
CA GLN A 45 -15.03 1.66 2.91
C GLN A 45 -13.98 0.94 3.75
N GLN A 46 -14.21 -0.33 4.06
CA GLN A 46 -13.37 -1.12 4.96
C GLN A 46 -12.64 -2.22 4.18
N LEU A 47 -11.43 -2.56 4.61
CA LEU A 47 -10.71 -3.72 4.08
C LEU A 47 -10.91 -4.91 5.01
N PHE A 48 -11.53 -5.96 4.48
CA PHE A 48 -11.67 -7.25 5.12
C PHE A 48 -10.43 -8.11 4.86
N LEU A 49 -9.89 -8.72 5.90
CA LEU A 49 -8.80 -9.67 5.84
C LEU A 49 -9.21 -10.96 6.53
N LYS A 50 -8.94 -12.09 5.88
CA LYS A 50 -9.16 -13.42 6.45
C LYS A 50 -8.06 -13.71 7.47
N GLY A 51 -8.43 -13.89 8.74
CA GLY A 51 -7.48 -14.12 9.83
C GLY A 51 -7.34 -12.94 10.80
N GLN A 52 -6.71 -13.21 11.94
CA GLN A 52 -6.47 -12.23 13.01
C GLN A 52 -5.05 -11.67 12.86
N TYR A 53 -4.94 -10.36 12.67
CA TYR A 53 -3.66 -9.67 12.53
C TYR A 53 -3.50 -8.62 13.63
N LYS A 54 -2.29 -8.55 14.19
CA LYS A 54 -1.91 -7.47 15.10
C LYS A 54 -1.68 -6.19 14.31
N GLU A 55 -2.03 -5.06 14.92
CA GLU A 55 -1.82 -3.73 14.34
C GLU A 55 -0.38 -3.49 13.89
N GLN A 56 0.57 -3.90 14.71
CA GLN A 56 2.00 -3.76 14.44
C GLN A 56 2.42 -4.43 13.12
N VAL A 57 1.86 -5.60 12.81
CA VAL A 57 2.17 -6.32 11.57
C VAL A 57 1.61 -5.56 10.37
N LEU A 58 0.36 -5.12 10.45
CA LEU A 58 -0.29 -4.36 9.37
C LEU A 58 0.41 -3.01 9.12
N ASN A 59 0.79 -2.32 10.19
CA ASN A 59 1.54 -1.06 10.09
C ASN A 59 2.90 -1.26 9.41
N ARG A 60 3.63 -2.34 9.75
CA ARG A 60 4.90 -2.67 9.09
C ARG A 60 4.72 -2.96 7.59
N LEU A 61 3.64 -3.64 7.21
CA LEU A 61 3.33 -3.91 5.80
C LEU A 61 3.03 -2.61 5.04
N ILE A 62 2.24 -1.70 5.63
CA ILE A 62 1.94 -0.39 5.06
C ILE A 62 3.21 0.46 4.94
N GLU A 63 4.06 0.45 5.96
CA GLU A 63 5.33 1.18 5.96
C GLU A 63 6.26 0.68 4.85
N ASN A 64 6.39 -0.65 4.70
CA ASN A 64 7.18 -1.24 3.62
C ASN A 64 6.63 -0.84 2.24
N TYR A 65 5.30 -0.88 2.06
CA TYR A 65 4.67 -0.40 0.84
C TYR A 65 4.99 1.07 0.57
N THR A 66 4.88 1.90 1.61
CA THR A 66 5.10 3.35 1.50
C THR A 66 6.54 3.65 1.10
N LYS A 67 7.52 2.96 1.69
CA LYS A 67 8.94 3.09 1.34
C LYS A 67 9.24 2.69 -0.10
N THR A 68 8.57 1.69 -0.64
CA THR A 68 8.84 1.20 -2.00
C THR A 68 8.05 1.91 -3.10
N TYR A 69 6.81 2.33 -2.83
CA TYR A 69 5.87 2.77 -3.86
C TYR A 69 5.39 4.22 -3.72
N VAL A 70 5.77 4.91 -2.64
CA VAL A 70 5.27 6.26 -2.32
C VAL A 70 6.40 7.24 -2.03
N LEU A 71 7.38 6.85 -1.21
CA LEU A 71 8.51 7.71 -0.89
C LEU A 71 9.55 7.72 -2.02
N CYS A 72 10.05 8.90 -2.34
CA CYS A 72 11.21 9.06 -3.20
C CYS A 72 12.51 8.79 -2.42
N ASN A 73 13.44 8.00 -2.96
CA ASN A 73 14.71 7.71 -2.28
C ASN A 73 15.64 8.92 -2.18
N ILE A 74 15.41 9.97 -2.99
CA ILE A 74 16.28 11.16 -3.00
C ILE A 74 15.79 12.21 -2.01
N CYS A 75 14.51 12.60 -2.10
CA CYS A 75 13.98 13.71 -1.32
C CYS A 75 13.05 13.28 -0.16
N ASN A 76 12.77 11.98 -0.02
CA ASN A 76 11.85 11.43 0.98
C ASN A 76 10.45 12.07 0.99
N LYS A 77 10.04 12.70 -0.12
CA LYS A 77 8.68 13.21 -0.27
C LYS A 77 7.75 12.13 -0.81
N PRO A 78 6.47 12.12 -0.37
CA PRO A 78 5.45 11.22 -0.90
C PRO A 78 4.91 11.67 -2.27
N ASP A 79 5.38 12.82 -2.77
CA ASP A 79 5.01 13.42 -4.07
C ASP A 79 5.62 12.62 -5.23
N THR A 80 5.08 11.43 -5.48
CA THR A 80 5.55 10.53 -6.53
C THR A 80 4.39 9.95 -7.32
N GLN A 81 4.65 9.52 -8.55
CA GLN A 81 3.70 8.86 -9.44
C GLN A 81 4.30 7.57 -9.98
N ILE A 82 3.46 6.53 -10.11
CA ILE A 82 3.87 5.26 -10.71
C ILE A 82 3.60 5.33 -12.21
N GLN A 83 4.65 5.18 -13.01
CA GLN A 83 4.58 5.12 -14.47
C GLN A 83 4.89 3.71 -14.92
N ARG A 84 4.00 3.12 -15.73
CA ARG A 84 4.25 1.83 -16.37
C ARG A 84 4.85 2.08 -17.74
N GLU A 85 6.06 1.58 -17.98
CA GLU A 85 6.67 1.56 -19.31
C GLU A 85 6.94 0.10 -19.70
N GLY A 86 6.13 -0.42 -20.63
CA GLY A 86 6.18 -1.81 -21.05
C GLY A 86 5.88 -2.78 -19.90
N LYS A 87 6.83 -3.68 -19.60
CA LYS A 87 6.76 -4.65 -18.49
C LYS A 87 7.28 -4.12 -17.16
N LYS A 88 7.90 -2.92 -17.15
CA LYS A 88 8.55 -2.35 -15.99
C LYS A 88 7.70 -1.24 -15.36
N LEU A 89 7.80 -1.11 -14.05
CA LEU A 89 7.18 -0.04 -13.28
C LEU A 89 8.27 0.94 -12.83
N TYR A 90 7.99 2.23 -12.96
CA TYR A 90 8.89 3.30 -12.55
C TYR A 90 8.17 4.20 -11.54
N LEU A 91 8.89 4.61 -10.50
CA LEU A 91 8.46 5.64 -9.57
C LEU A 91 9.09 6.96 -10.00
N LYS A 92 8.27 7.94 -10.37
CA LYS A 92 8.70 9.28 -10.76
C LYS A 92 8.29 10.30 -9.70
N CYS A 93 9.24 11.00 -9.11
CA CYS A 93 8.96 12.07 -8.17
C CYS A 93 8.64 13.37 -8.90
N THR A 94 7.54 14.03 -8.53
CA THR A 94 7.16 15.34 -9.09
C THR A 94 7.91 16.50 -8.43
N ALA A 95 8.40 16.31 -7.21
CA ALA A 95 9.11 17.36 -6.47
C ALA A 95 10.60 17.50 -6.86
N CYS A 96 11.33 16.39 -7.05
CA CYS A 96 12.75 16.42 -7.41
C CYS A 96 13.07 15.90 -8.82
N GLY A 97 12.08 15.35 -9.54
CA GLY A 97 12.28 14.80 -10.89
C GLY A 97 12.96 13.42 -10.94
N ALA A 98 13.31 12.84 -9.79
CA ALA A 98 13.90 11.51 -9.71
C ALA A 98 13.00 10.45 -10.37
N ARG A 99 13.61 9.55 -11.14
CA ARG A 99 12.95 8.42 -11.76
C ARG A 99 13.68 7.14 -11.39
N GLU A 100 13.00 6.24 -10.68
CA GLU A 100 13.57 4.98 -10.21
C GLU A 100 12.75 3.81 -10.72
N GLU A 101 13.41 2.71 -11.08
CA GLU A 101 12.71 1.47 -11.44
C GLU A 101 12.26 0.74 -10.18
N ILE A 102 10.97 0.43 -10.10
CA ILE A 102 10.41 -0.37 -9.01
C ILE A 102 10.70 -1.83 -9.32
N LYS A 103 11.65 -2.41 -8.59
CA LYS A 103 11.95 -3.84 -8.67
C LYS A 103 11.01 -4.57 -7.70
N GLU A 104 10.01 -5.30 -8.23
CA GLU A 104 9.30 -6.29 -7.42
C GLU A 104 10.32 -7.33 -6.94
N LYS A 105 10.51 -7.42 -5.62
CA LYS A 105 11.19 -8.56 -4.99
C LYS A 105 10.23 -9.71 -4.76
#